data_AF-A0A4Y2UJY4-F1
#
_entry.id   AF-A0A4Y2UJY4-F1
#
_cell.length_a   1.000
_cell.length_b   1.000
_cell.length_c   1.000
_cell.angle_alpha   90.00
_cell.angle_beta   90.00
_cell.angle_gamma   90.00
#
_symmetry.space_group_name_H-M   'P 1'
#
loop_
_entity.id
_entity.type
_entity.pdbx_description
1 polymer ?
#
loop_
_entity_poly.entity_id
_entity_poly.type
_entity_poly.pdbx_seq_one_letter_code
_entity_poly.pdbx_strand_id
1 'polypeptide(L)'
;MVPIVLSIVSALSMVPDKAFSRSYTYFIDIRDETLEMSLRFVAVHMICAYLYTFPCIIAVMCSVIYHEFSQLLDRFHDSLKRHCSSLSRNKILQHMKMHTALFKLAHHVQDTLSSPCFFLLCTQLTVMFYTIAVFVLKKYETIPVALICRALMILLMAPTSVIAVVLYATRINACCEKIETEMKLLNDKLIVRGLCDEDTLCYLNSMNEKQFPVMSACGVTELKPNVTLGMFGSLFSYSLLILNLKN
;
A
#
# COMPACT_ATOMS: atom_id res chain seq x y z
N MET A 1 12.04 13.32 11.07
CA MET A 1 13.15 14.26 10.76
C MET A 1 13.13 14.76 9.31
N VAL A 2 13.08 13.88 8.31
CA VAL A 2 13.06 14.26 6.88
C VAL A 2 12.03 15.35 6.51
N PRO A 3 10.75 15.29 6.93
CA PRO A 3 9.79 16.35 6.59
C PRO A 3 10.10 17.70 7.24
N ILE A 4 10.67 17.70 8.45
CA ILE A 4 11.05 18.95 9.15
C ILE A 4 12.21 19.64 8.43
N VAL A 5 13.27 18.89 8.10
CA VAL A 5 14.43 19.42 7.37
C VAL A 5 14.01 19.93 6.00
N LEU A 6 13.12 19.21 5.31
CA LEU A 6 12.60 19.62 4.01
C LEU A 6 11.74 20.89 4.10
N SER A 7 10.90 21.02 5.13
CA SER A 7 10.11 22.24 5.35
C SER A 7 11.00 23.45 5.63
N ILE A 8 12.10 23.27 6.38
CA ILE A 8 13.09 24.32 6.63
C ILE A 8 13.77 24.72 5.31
N VAL A 9 14.32 23.75 4.56
CA VAL A 9 15.00 24.02 3.29
C VAL A 9 14.05 24.66 2.28
N SER A 10 12.81 24.19 2.18
CA SER A 10 11.82 24.73 1.26
C SER A 10 11.41 26.15 1.63
N ALA A 11 11.17 26.42 2.92
CA ALA A 11 10.84 27.76 3.40
C ALA A 11 11.99 28.75 3.12
N LEU A 12 13.24 28.37 3.41
CA LEU A 12 14.42 29.19 3.13
C LEU A 12 14.63 29.42 1.62
N SER A 13 14.35 28.41 0.81
CA SER A 13 14.48 28.48 -0.66
C SER A 13 13.40 29.35 -1.33
N MET A 14 12.32 29.69 -0.62
CA MET A 14 11.22 30.52 -1.12
C MET A 14 11.41 32.03 -0.88
N VAL A 15 12.39 32.41 -0.07
CA VAL A 15 12.71 33.82 0.23
C VAL A 15 12.96 34.67 -1.02
N PRO A 16 13.67 34.21 -2.07
CA PRO A 16 13.92 35.05 -3.25
C PRO A 16 12.72 35.20 -4.20
N ASP A 17 11.72 34.32 -4.17
CA ASP A 17 10.58 34.35 -5.10
C ASP A 17 9.33 34.92 -4.40
N LYS A 18 9.14 36.25 -4.49
CA LYS A 18 8.05 36.98 -3.82
C LYS A 18 6.65 36.52 -4.27
N ALA A 19 6.49 36.10 -5.52
CA ALA A 19 5.19 35.67 -6.05
C ALA A 19 4.83 34.28 -5.52
N PHE A 20 5.80 33.35 -5.52
CA PHE A 20 5.60 32.01 -4.99
C PHE A 20 5.45 32.03 -3.46
N SER A 21 6.23 32.85 -2.76
CA SER A 21 6.13 33.06 -1.32
C SER A 21 4.74 33.54 -0.87
N ARG A 22 4.17 34.51 -1.58
CA ARG A 22 2.85 35.08 -1.24
C ARG A 22 1.72 34.06 -1.31
N SER A 23 1.84 33.03 -2.16
CA SER A 23 0.83 31.96 -2.20
C SER A 23 0.72 31.16 -0.90
N TYR A 24 1.80 31.09 -0.10
CA TYR A 24 1.81 30.39 1.20
C TYR A 24 1.36 31.27 2.37
N THR A 25 1.26 32.59 2.16
CA THR A 25 0.69 33.55 3.12
C THR A 25 -0.72 33.98 2.72
N TYR A 26 -1.38 33.25 1.82
CA TYR A 26 -2.70 33.60 1.26
C TYR A 26 -2.74 35.01 0.66
N PHE A 27 -1.62 35.46 0.08
CA PHE A 27 -1.42 36.79 -0.49
C PHE A 27 -1.58 37.95 0.50
N ILE A 28 -1.57 37.66 1.81
CA ILE A 28 -1.57 38.68 2.85
C ILE A 28 -0.17 39.31 2.92
N ASP A 29 -0.12 40.64 2.82
CA ASP A 29 1.13 41.41 2.90
C ASP A 29 1.50 41.62 4.37
N ILE A 30 2.47 40.84 4.85
CA ILE A 30 2.93 40.86 6.24
C ILE A 30 4.19 41.71 6.31
N ARG A 31 4.17 42.80 7.10
CA ARG A 31 5.33 43.70 7.24
C ARG A 31 6.46 43.13 8.08
N ASP A 32 6.17 42.16 8.95
CA ASP A 32 7.15 41.51 9.81
C ASP A 32 7.74 40.26 9.11
N GLU A 33 9.01 40.35 8.70
CA GLU A 33 9.72 39.29 8.01
C GLU A 33 9.81 37.99 8.83
N THR A 34 9.87 38.08 10.16
CA THR A 34 9.96 36.90 11.05
C THR A 34 8.62 36.17 11.11
N LEU A 35 7.53 36.93 11.20
CA LEU A 35 6.17 36.39 11.20
C LEU A 35 5.81 35.80 9.84
N GLU A 36 6.24 36.45 8.75
CA GLU A 36 6.06 35.95 7.39
C GLU A 36 6.81 34.62 7.16
N MET A 37 8.09 34.55 7.57
CA MET A 37 8.90 33.33 7.50
C MET A 37 8.28 32.18 8.31
N SER A 38 7.75 32.49 9.49
CA SER A 38 7.12 31.51 10.39
C SER A 38 5.83 30.94 9.79
N LEU A 39 4.95 31.78 9.25
CA LEU A 39 3.72 31.33 8.59
C LEU A 39 4.02 30.47 7.35
N ARG A 40 5.00 30.86 6.53
CA ARG A 40 5.44 30.06 5.37
C ARG A 40 5.95 28.69 5.82
N PHE A 41 6.78 28.64 6.86
CA PHE A 41 7.28 27.39 7.41
C PHE A 41 6.12 26.48 7.88
N VAL A 42 5.16 27.02 8.63
CA VAL A 42 3.99 26.27 9.11
C VAL A 42 3.15 25.74 7.94
N ALA A 43 2.85 26.58 6.94
CA ALA A 43 2.07 26.18 5.78
C ALA A 43 2.77 25.06 4.97
N VAL A 44 4.06 25.23 4.68
CA VAL A 44 4.86 24.20 4.00
C VAL A 44 4.94 22.92 4.83
N HIS A 45 5.10 23.04 6.14
CA HIS A 45 5.14 21.89 7.03
C HIS A 45 3.83 21.12 7.06
N MET A 46 2.70 21.81 7.16
CA MET A 46 1.36 21.21 7.10
C MET A 46 1.12 20.50 5.77
N ILE A 47 1.49 21.13 4.65
CA ILE A 47 1.40 20.52 3.32
C ILE A 47 2.29 19.27 3.25
N CYS A 48 3.51 19.33 3.76
CA CYS A 48 4.43 18.19 3.79
C CYS A 48 3.93 17.05 4.71
N ALA A 49 3.35 17.39 5.86
CA ALA A 49 2.80 16.42 6.79
C ALA A 49 1.61 15.70 6.16
N TYR A 50 0.69 16.44 5.55
CA TYR A 50 -0.54 15.90 4.97
C TYR A 50 -0.29 15.11 3.68
N LEU A 51 0.54 15.62 2.76
CA LEU A 51 0.75 14.97 1.47
C LEU A 51 1.81 13.86 1.49
N TYR A 52 2.73 13.87 2.46
CA TYR A 52 3.84 12.91 2.50
C TYR A 52 3.81 12.05 3.74
N THR A 53 3.88 12.69 4.90
CA THR A 53 4.09 11.96 6.15
C THR A 53 2.90 11.06 6.46
N PHE A 54 1.68 11.59 6.33
CA PHE A 54 0.47 10.85 6.64
C PHE A 54 0.22 9.64 5.70
N PRO A 55 0.24 9.79 4.35
CA PRO A 55 0.15 8.65 3.44
C PRO A 55 1.26 7.61 3.63
N CYS A 56 2.50 8.04 3.90
CA CYS A 56 3.59 7.10 4.17
C CYS A 56 3.38 6.34 5.48
N ILE A 57 2.89 6.99 6.54
CA ILE A 57 2.54 6.30 7.79
C ILE A 57 1.44 5.28 7.53
N ILE A 58 0.37 5.64 6.81
CA ILE A 58 -0.69 4.69 6.43
C ILE A 58 -0.10 3.51 5.66
N ALA A 59 0.74 3.77 4.66
CA ALA A 59 1.36 2.73 3.86
C ALA A 59 2.22 1.78 4.72
N VAL A 60 3.00 2.31 5.66
CA VAL A 60 3.80 1.51 6.60
C VAL A 60 2.90 0.68 7.51
N MET A 61 1.85 1.28 8.08
CA MET A 61 0.91 0.57 8.96
C MET A 61 0.21 -0.57 8.20
N CYS A 62 -0.33 -0.31 7.01
CA CYS A 62 -0.94 -1.34 6.17
C CYS A 62 0.07 -2.44 5.81
N SER A 63 1.29 -2.06 5.44
CA SER A 63 2.36 -3.00 5.07
C SER A 63 2.75 -3.90 6.26
N VAL A 64 2.86 -3.34 7.47
CA VAL A 64 3.18 -4.11 8.68
C VAL A 64 2.07 -5.09 9.01
N ILE A 65 0.80 -4.65 8.97
CA ILE A 65 -0.34 -5.54 9.25
C ILE A 65 -0.39 -6.67 8.21
N TYR A 66 -0.22 -6.35 6.92
CA TYR A 66 -0.17 -7.37 5.88
C TYR A 66 1.02 -8.31 6.04
N HIS A 67 2.18 -7.79 6.44
CA HIS A 67 3.37 -8.59 6.69
C HIS A 67 3.16 -9.58 7.84
N GLU A 68 2.72 -9.10 9.00
CA GLU A 68 2.45 -9.96 10.16
C GLU A 68 1.39 -11.01 9.85
N PHE A 69 0.31 -10.63 9.16
CA PHE A 69 -0.71 -11.58 8.74
C PHE A 69 -0.16 -12.63 7.76
N SER A 70 0.67 -12.22 6.80
CA SER A 70 1.32 -13.16 5.87
C SER A 70 2.24 -14.15 6.60
N GLN A 71 2.94 -13.73 7.66
CA GLN A 71 3.75 -14.63 8.47
C GLN A 71 2.89 -15.65 9.21
N LEU A 72 1.71 -15.26 9.71
CA LEU A 72 0.78 -16.19 10.36
C LEU A 72 0.29 -17.25 9.38
N LEU A 73 -0.04 -16.85 8.15
CA LEU A 73 -0.44 -17.78 7.09
C LEU A 73 0.71 -18.72 6.70
N ASP A 74 1.94 -18.21 6.53
CA ASP A 74 3.11 -19.02 6.23
C ASP A 74 3.38 -20.06 7.33
N ARG A 75 3.32 -19.67 8.61
CA ARG A 75 3.48 -20.61 9.74
C ARG A 75 2.40 -21.69 9.75
N PHE A 76 1.16 -21.33 9.41
CA PHE A 76 0.07 -22.29 9.30
C PHE A 76 0.29 -23.27 8.13
N HIS A 77 0.71 -22.76 6.96
CA HIS A 77 1.07 -23.59 5.81
C HIS A 77 2.18 -24.59 6.17
N ASP A 78 3.26 -24.13 6.81
CA ASP A 78 4.36 -24.99 7.26
C ASP A 78 3.92 -26.02 8.31
N SER A 79 2.95 -25.66 9.17
CA SER A 79 2.36 -26.59 10.12
C SER A 79 1.54 -27.67 9.40
N LEU A 80 0.70 -27.26 8.45
CA LEU A 80 -0.16 -28.15 7.66
C LEU A 80 0.70 -29.17 6.89
N LYS A 81 1.74 -28.69 6.20
CA LYS A 81 2.67 -29.52 5.43
C LYS A 81 3.40 -30.56 6.29
N ARG A 82 3.83 -30.18 7.49
CA ARG A 82 4.57 -31.09 8.41
C ARG A 82 3.65 -32.12 9.08
N HIS A 83 2.51 -31.68 9.63
CA HIS A 83 1.75 -32.46 10.60
C HIS A 83 0.62 -33.30 9.99
N CYS A 84 0.14 -32.96 8.81
CA CYS A 84 -0.91 -33.73 8.14
C CYS A 84 -0.44 -35.06 7.54
N SER A 85 0.87 -35.34 7.59
CA SER A 85 1.41 -36.69 7.37
C SER A 85 0.98 -37.69 8.46
N SER A 86 0.66 -37.22 9.67
CA SER A 86 0.39 -38.07 10.85
C SER A 86 -1.09 -38.38 11.11
N LEU A 87 -2.02 -37.96 10.23
CA LEU A 87 -3.44 -38.36 10.13
C LEU A 87 -4.28 -38.51 11.42
N SER A 88 -3.85 -37.96 12.56
CA SER A 88 -4.63 -38.06 13.78
C SER A 88 -5.79 -37.06 13.75
N ARG A 89 -7.01 -37.55 13.96
CA ARG A 89 -8.26 -36.76 14.00
C ARG A 89 -8.16 -35.49 14.85
N ASN A 90 -7.56 -35.59 16.05
CA ASN A 90 -7.39 -34.44 16.95
C ASN A 90 -6.54 -33.31 16.35
N LYS A 91 -5.47 -33.66 15.61
CA LYS A 91 -4.61 -32.66 14.95
C LYS A 91 -5.34 -32.00 13.78
N ILE A 92 -6.15 -32.75 13.03
CA ILE A 92 -6.91 -32.21 11.90
C ILE A 92 -7.98 -31.25 12.39
N LEU A 93 -8.69 -31.60 13.46
CA LEU A 93 -9.64 -30.69 14.13
C LEU A 93 -8.96 -29.41 14.62
N GLN A 94 -7.75 -29.50 15.18
CA GLN A 94 -6.98 -28.33 15.60
C GLN A 94 -6.59 -27.44 14.39
N HIS A 95 -6.15 -28.04 13.28
CA HIS A 95 -5.84 -27.31 12.06
C HIS A 95 -7.09 -26.64 11.46
N MET A 96 -8.25 -27.31 11.50
CA MET A 96 -9.52 -26.74 11.05
C MET A 96 -9.96 -25.53 11.89
N LYS A 97 -9.80 -25.60 13.21
CA LYS A 97 -10.06 -24.46 14.11
C LYS A 97 -9.14 -23.29 13.81
N MET A 98 -7.84 -23.56 13.62
CA MET A 98 -6.86 -22.54 13.26
C MET A 98 -7.16 -21.93 11.89
N HIS A 99 -7.47 -22.76 10.89
CA HIS A 99 -7.90 -22.31 9.56
C HIS A 99 -9.10 -21.38 9.64
N THR A 100 -10.11 -21.75 10.43
CA THR A 100 -11.31 -20.92 10.64
C THR A 100 -10.98 -19.59 11.32
N ALA A 101 -10.03 -19.57 12.26
CA ALA A 101 -9.57 -18.33 12.88
C ALA A 101 -8.83 -17.44 11.89
N LEU A 102 -7.93 -18.00 11.07
CA LEU A 102 -7.21 -17.28 10.01
C LEU A 102 -8.16 -16.75 8.95
N PHE A 103 -9.17 -17.52 8.57
CA PHE A 103 -10.20 -17.09 7.63
C PHE A 103 -10.97 -15.87 8.15
N LYS A 104 -11.41 -15.89 9.41
CA LYS A 104 -12.08 -14.73 10.03
C LYS A 104 -11.14 -13.53 10.12
N LEU A 105 -9.87 -13.76 10.47
CA LEU A 105 -8.87 -12.70 10.54
C LEU A 105 -8.59 -12.10 9.16
N ALA A 106 -8.53 -12.90 8.10
CA ALA A 106 -8.36 -12.43 6.72
C ALA A 106 -9.48 -11.48 6.31
N HIS A 107 -10.73 -11.83 6.61
CA HIS A 107 -11.88 -10.97 6.38
C HIS A 107 -11.77 -9.66 7.17
N HIS A 108 -11.42 -9.73 8.45
CA HIS A 108 -11.27 -8.54 9.27
C HIS A 108 -10.15 -7.61 8.78
N VAL A 109 -9.02 -8.19 8.37
CA VAL A 109 -7.90 -7.45 7.76
C VAL A 109 -8.34 -6.78 6.47
N GLN A 110 -9.02 -7.51 5.59
CA GLN A 110 -9.54 -6.98 4.33
C GLN A 110 -10.54 -5.84 4.58
N ASP A 111 -11.54 -6.03 5.45
CA ASP A 111 -12.56 -5.02 5.74
C ASP A 111 -11.94 -3.74 6.35
N THR A 112 -10.95 -3.90 7.22
CA THR A 112 -10.29 -2.78 7.91
C THR A 112 -9.34 -2.01 7.00
N LEU A 113 -8.57 -2.70 6.16
CA LEU A 113 -7.50 -2.08 5.35
C LEU A 113 -7.92 -1.71 3.94
N SER A 114 -9.02 -2.26 3.44
CA SER A 114 -9.53 -2.01 2.09
C SER A 114 -9.75 -0.53 1.80
N SER A 115 -10.38 0.21 2.72
CA SER A 115 -10.61 1.65 2.56
C SER A 115 -9.34 2.50 2.70
N PRO A 116 -8.51 2.33 3.74
CA PRO A 116 -7.21 3.01 3.82
C PRO A 116 -6.32 2.77 2.60
N CYS A 117 -6.27 1.55 2.08
CA CYS A 117 -5.52 1.23 0.87
C CYS A 117 -6.07 1.97 -0.36
N PHE A 118 -7.39 2.04 -0.51
CA PHE A 118 -8.01 2.80 -1.61
C PHE A 118 -7.65 4.29 -1.56
N PHE A 119 -7.84 4.94 -0.41
CA PHE A 119 -7.48 6.35 -0.25
C PHE A 119 -5.98 6.60 -0.44
N LEU A 120 -5.13 5.69 0.04
CA LEU A 120 -3.69 5.74 -0.19
C LEU A 120 -3.37 5.71 -1.69
N LEU A 121 -3.90 4.73 -2.43
CA LEU A 121 -3.67 4.59 -3.87
C LEU A 121 -4.13 5.83 -4.64
N CYS A 122 -5.34 6.33 -4.36
CA CYS A 122 -5.86 7.55 -4.98
C CYS A 122 -4.96 8.76 -4.67
N THR A 123 -4.63 8.99 -3.40
CA THR A 123 -3.82 10.13 -2.98
C THR A 123 -2.44 10.09 -3.62
N GLN A 124 -1.76 8.94 -3.59
CA GLN A 124 -0.43 8.80 -4.17
C GLN A 124 -0.45 8.98 -5.69
N LEU A 125 -1.46 8.40 -6.37
CA LEU A 125 -1.60 8.55 -7.81
C LEU A 125 -1.85 10.00 -8.20
N THR A 126 -2.76 10.70 -7.51
CA THR A 126 -3.05 12.12 -7.76
C THR A 126 -1.82 12.98 -7.53
N VAL A 127 -1.08 12.76 -6.44
CA VAL A 127 0.12 13.54 -6.12
C VAL A 127 1.24 13.30 -7.14
N MET A 128 1.43 12.05 -7.60
CA MET A 128 2.37 11.74 -8.68
C MET A 128 1.96 12.41 -9.99
N PHE A 129 0.70 12.27 -10.40
CA PHE A 129 0.18 12.87 -11.62
C PHE A 129 0.35 14.39 -11.63
N TYR A 130 -0.06 15.04 -10.53
CA TYR A 130 0.10 16.49 -10.34
C TYR A 130 1.56 16.91 -10.47
N THR A 131 2.47 16.17 -9.83
CA THR A 131 3.89 16.46 -9.86
C THR A 131 4.43 16.39 -11.28
N ILE A 132 4.13 15.32 -12.02
CA ILE A 132 4.62 15.18 -13.38
C ILE A 132 4.02 16.26 -14.29
N ALA A 133 2.72 16.55 -14.18
CA ALA A 133 2.06 17.60 -14.95
C ALA A 133 2.71 18.97 -14.74
N VAL A 134 3.06 19.32 -13.49
CA VAL A 134 3.75 20.59 -13.19
C VAL A 134 5.12 20.66 -13.84
N PHE A 135 5.89 19.57 -13.84
CA PHE A 135 7.22 19.51 -14.48
C PHE A 135 7.12 19.56 -16.00
N VAL A 136 6.17 18.84 -16.59
CA VAL A 136 5.94 18.81 -18.03
C VAL A 136 5.48 20.18 -18.56
N LEU A 137 4.59 20.87 -17.84
CA LEU A 137 4.01 22.13 -18.29
C LEU A 137 4.95 23.32 -18.10
N LYS A 138 5.76 23.36 -17.04
CA LYS A 138 6.69 24.49 -16.81
C LYS A 138 7.89 24.46 -17.78
N LYS A 139 8.43 25.64 -18.09
CA LYS A 139 9.72 25.78 -18.79
C LYS A 139 10.85 25.58 -17.77
N TYR A 140 11.84 24.75 -18.10
CA TYR A 140 12.94 24.35 -17.21
C TYR A 140 13.66 25.53 -16.53
N GLU A 141 13.73 26.69 -17.18
CA GLU A 141 14.43 27.88 -16.68
C GLU A 141 13.72 28.57 -15.49
N THR A 142 12.50 28.16 -15.11
CA THR A 142 11.67 28.86 -14.12
C THR A 142 11.22 28.00 -12.93
N ILE A 143 11.82 26.82 -12.74
CA ILE A 143 11.40 25.90 -11.67
C ILE A 143 12.14 26.24 -10.37
N PRO A 144 11.44 26.68 -9.30
CA PRO A 144 12.09 26.97 -8.02
C PRO A 144 12.71 25.71 -7.41
N VAL A 145 13.87 25.83 -6.76
CA VAL A 145 14.58 24.72 -6.11
C VAL A 145 13.68 23.97 -5.12
N ALA A 146 12.85 24.70 -4.36
CA ALA A 146 11.88 24.11 -3.44
C ALA A 146 10.90 23.14 -4.14
N LEU A 147 10.50 23.44 -5.37
CA LEU A 147 9.61 22.60 -6.16
C LEU A 147 10.32 21.34 -6.67
N ILE A 148 11.60 21.45 -7.03
CA ILE A 148 12.47 20.32 -7.41
C ILE A 148 12.63 19.36 -6.25
N CYS A 149 13.01 19.86 -5.07
CA CYS A 149 13.16 19.01 -3.87
C CYS A 149 11.85 18.29 -3.51
N ARG A 150 10.72 19.00 -3.59
CA ARG A 150 9.39 18.45 -3.32
C ARG A 150 9.01 17.34 -4.31
N ALA A 151 9.30 17.54 -5.59
CA ALA A 151 8.98 16.57 -6.63
C ALA A 151 9.83 15.32 -6.55
N LEU A 152 11.14 15.46 -6.29
CA LEU A 152 12.04 14.34 -6.09
C LEU A 152 11.53 13.44 -4.95
N MET A 153 11.08 14.05 -3.85
CA MET A 153 10.50 13.30 -2.72
C MET A 153 9.22 12.56 -3.10
N ILE A 154 8.34 13.16 -3.90
CA ILE A 154 7.12 12.49 -4.38
C ILE A 154 7.48 11.30 -5.27
N LEU A 155 8.37 11.51 -6.23
CA LEU A 155 8.77 10.49 -7.19
C LEU A 155 9.50 9.31 -6.53
N LEU A 156 10.08 9.50 -5.34
CA LEU A 156 10.67 8.42 -4.55
C LEU A 156 9.65 7.78 -3.61
N MET A 157 9.01 8.56 -2.75
CA MET A 157 8.19 8.05 -1.65
C MET A 157 6.83 7.51 -2.11
N ALA A 158 6.19 8.17 -3.08
CA ALA A 158 4.86 7.76 -3.54
C ALA A 158 4.91 6.39 -4.21
N PRO A 159 5.81 6.12 -5.19
CA PRO A 159 5.94 4.78 -5.77
C PRO A 159 6.30 3.72 -4.74
N THR A 160 7.29 3.98 -3.87
CA THR A 160 7.70 3.01 -2.86
C THR A 160 6.56 2.65 -1.91
N SER A 161 5.74 3.62 -1.51
CA SER A 161 4.59 3.37 -0.63
C SER A 161 3.53 2.48 -1.29
N VAL A 162 3.22 2.71 -2.57
CA VAL A 162 2.26 1.91 -3.34
C VAL A 162 2.80 0.50 -3.56
N ILE A 163 4.06 0.38 -3.99
CA ILE A 163 4.73 -0.89 -4.24
C ILE A 163 4.76 -1.74 -2.97
N ALA A 164 5.14 -1.15 -1.82
CA ALA A 164 5.23 -1.87 -0.56
C ALA A 164 3.87 -2.49 -0.17
N VAL A 165 2.81 -1.68 -0.16
CA VAL A 165 1.46 -2.15 0.20
C VAL A 165 0.98 -3.26 -0.74
N VAL A 166 1.17 -3.08 -2.05
CA VAL A 166 0.76 -4.07 -3.05
C VAL A 166 1.56 -5.37 -2.92
N LEU A 167 2.88 -5.31 -2.71
CA LEU A 167 3.71 -6.50 -2.54
C LEU A 167 3.30 -7.32 -1.32
N TYR A 168 3.07 -6.67 -0.17
CA TYR A 168 2.65 -7.39 1.04
C TYR A 168 1.23 -7.94 0.93
N ALA A 169 0.29 -7.21 0.30
CA ALA A 169 -1.03 -7.72 0.00
C ALA A 169 -0.99 -8.93 -0.96
N THR A 170 -0.14 -8.86 -1.99
CA THR A 170 0.07 -9.96 -2.94
C THR A 170 0.64 -11.20 -2.26
N ARG A 171 1.56 -11.01 -1.30
CA ARG A 171 2.13 -12.11 -0.52
C ARG A 171 1.03 -12.88 0.23
N ILE A 172 0.06 -12.19 0.83
CA ILE A 172 -1.07 -12.84 1.50
C ILE A 172 -1.83 -13.73 0.53
N ASN A 173 -2.21 -13.21 -0.64
CA ASN A 173 -2.92 -13.99 -1.65
C ASN A 173 -2.13 -15.25 -2.06
N ALA A 174 -0.81 -15.11 -2.27
CA ALA A 174 0.06 -16.25 -2.58
C ALA A 174 0.15 -17.28 -1.43
N CYS A 175 0.16 -16.83 -0.17
CA CYS A 175 0.09 -17.73 0.99
C CYS A 175 -1.24 -18.48 1.05
N CYS A 176 -2.36 -17.80 0.80
CA CYS A 176 -3.69 -18.40 0.75
C CYS A 176 -3.78 -19.48 -0.35
N GLU A 177 -3.30 -19.20 -1.56
CA GLU A 177 -3.26 -20.16 -2.67
C GLU A 177 -2.40 -21.40 -2.34
N LYS A 178 -1.26 -21.20 -1.66
CA LYS A 178 -0.42 -22.31 -1.18
C LYS A 178 -1.13 -23.18 -0.14
N ILE A 179 -1.87 -22.57 0.78
CA ILE A 179 -2.67 -23.30 1.79
C ILE A 179 -3.74 -24.13 1.09
N GLU A 180 -4.50 -23.53 0.17
CA GLU A 180 -5.56 -24.22 -0.59
C GLU A 180 -4.98 -25.39 -1.41
N THR A 181 -3.84 -25.19 -2.04
CA THR A 181 -3.15 -26.24 -2.83
C THR A 181 -2.71 -27.40 -1.93
N GLU A 182 -2.09 -27.14 -0.78
CA GLU A 182 -1.70 -28.20 0.16
C GLU A 182 -2.91 -28.93 0.75
N MET A 183 -4.01 -28.23 1.01
CA MET A 183 -5.26 -28.87 1.46
C MET A 183 -5.83 -29.83 0.41
N LYS A 184 -5.83 -29.45 -0.87
CA LYS A 184 -6.24 -30.32 -1.98
C LYS A 184 -5.31 -31.54 -2.10
N LEU A 185 -4.00 -31.32 -2.10
CA LEU A 185 -3.01 -32.42 -2.15
C LEU A 185 -3.13 -33.38 -0.96
N LEU A 186 -3.48 -32.86 0.21
CA LEU A 186 -3.71 -33.68 1.39
C LEU A 186 -4.99 -34.52 1.26
N ASN A 187 -6.06 -33.94 0.74
CA ASN A 187 -7.32 -34.64 0.48
C ASN A 187 -7.09 -35.80 -0.50
N ASP A 188 -6.37 -35.55 -1.59
CA ASP A 188 -6.04 -36.59 -2.58
C ASP A 188 -5.22 -37.72 -1.96
N LYS A 189 -4.21 -37.41 -1.14
CA LYS A 189 -3.41 -38.42 -0.42
C LYS A 189 -4.24 -39.28 0.53
N LEU A 190 -5.25 -38.68 1.17
CA LEU A 190 -6.15 -39.37 2.09
C LEU A 190 -7.06 -40.36 1.35
N ILE A 191 -7.66 -39.92 0.25
CA ILE A 191 -8.51 -40.74 -0.62
C ILE A 191 -7.70 -41.93 -1.15
N VAL A 192 -6.48 -41.68 -1.67
CA VAL A 192 -5.62 -42.74 -2.24
C VAL A 192 -5.17 -43.76 -1.20
N ARG A 193 -4.93 -43.35 0.05
CA ARG A 193 -4.47 -44.26 1.12
C ARG A 193 -5.58 -45.08 1.75
N GLY A 194 -6.85 -44.83 1.42
CA GLY A 194 -7.99 -45.52 2.04
C GLY A 194 -8.11 -45.27 3.54
N LEU A 195 -7.42 -44.25 4.08
CA LEU A 195 -7.44 -43.86 5.51
C LEU A 195 -8.54 -42.82 5.78
N CYS A 196 -9.64 -42.90 5.03
CA CYS A 196 -10.75 -41.95 5.10
C CYS A 196 -11.66 -42.27 6.30
N ASP A 197 -11.28 -41.74 7.46
CA ASP A 197 -12.26 -41.47 8.51
C ASP A 197 -13.23 -40.37 8.01
N GLU A 198 -14.53 -40.64 8.06
CA GLU A 198 -15.59 -39.80 7.48
C GLU A 198 -15.59 -38.39 8.10
N ASP A 199 -15.32 -38.31 9.41
CA ASP A 199 -15.17 -37.05 10.14
C ASP A 199 -13.95 -36.24 9.68
N THR A 200 -12.84 -36.93 9.41
CA THR A 200 -11.60 -36.30 8.95
C THR A 200 -11.78 -35.69 7.56
N LEU A 201 -12.49 -36.40 6.67
CA LEU A 201 -12.82 -35.93 5.34
C LEU A 201 -13.82 -34.77 5.40
N CYS A 202 -14.81 -34.82 6.31
CA CYS A 202 -15.73 -33.71 6.56
C CYS A 202 -15.00 -32.42 7.00
N TYR A 203 -14.02 -32.52 7.90
CA TYR A 203 -13.23 -31.35 8.32
C TYR A 203 -12.40 -30.76 7.17
N LEU A 204 -11.82 -31.60 6.32
CA LEU A 204 -11.04 -31.15 5.16
C LEU A 204 -11.92 -30.50 4.10
N ASN A 205 -13.08 -31.07 3.79
CA ASN A 205 -14.03 -30.47 2.88
C ASN A 205 -14.52 -29.11 3.40
N SER A 206 -14.84 -29.01 4.69
CA SER A 206 -15.21 -27.74 5.31
C SER A 206 -14.10 -26.67 5.28
N MET A 207 -12.83 -27.09 5.27
CA MET A 207 -11.71 -26.16 5.05
C MET A 207 -11.62 -25.72 3.58
N ASN A 208 -11.75 -26.65 2.63
CA ASN A 208 -11.71 -26.36 1.20
C ASN A 208 -12.87 -25.48 0.72
N GLU A 209 -14.04 -25.59 1.33
CA GLU A 209 -15.20 -24.75 1.03
C GLU A 209 -15.00 -23.27 1.44
N LYS A 210 -14.10 -23.00 2.39
CA LYS A 210 -13.81 -21.65 2.87
C LYS A 210 -12.72 -20.99 2.04
N GLN A 211 -13.13 -20.12 1.12
CA GLN A 211 -12.21 -19.36 0.29
C GLN A 211 -11.76 -18.07 0.98
N PHE A 212 -10.46 -17.90 1.18
CA PHE A 212 -9.93 -16.66 1.73
C PHE A 212 -10.30 -15.45 0.85
N PRO A 213 -10.57 -14.28 1.47
CA PRO A 213 -10.84 -13.07 0.71
C PRO A 213 -9.59 -12.60 -0.04
N VAL A 214 -9.80 -12.11 -1.27
CA VAL A 214 -8.74 -11.47 -2.04
C VAL A 214 -8.48 -10.08 -1.47
N MET A 215 -7.20 -9.77 -1.22
CA MET A 215 -6.81 -8.44 -0.75
C MET A 215 -7.07 -7.39 -1.84
N SER A 216 -7.97 -6.45 -1.55
CA SER A 216 -8.43 -5.43 -2.51
C SER A 216 -8.61 -4.07 -1.86
N ALA A 217 -8.53 -3.01 -2.67
CA ALA A 217 -8.79 -1.63 -2.27
C ALA A 217 -10.25 -1.25 -2.59
N CYS A 218 -11.08 -1.14 -1.56
CA CYS A 218 -12.53 -0.88 -1.61
C CYS A 218 -13.32 -1.80 -2.55
N GLY A 219 -12.82 -3.00 -2.87
CA GLY A 219 -13.42 -3.88 -3.89
C GLY A 219 -13.34 -3.35 -5.32
N VAL A 220 -12.72 -2.19 -5.53
CA VAL A 220 -12.55 -1.55 -6.85
C VAL A 220 -11.39 -2.19 -7.60
N THR A 221 -10.30 -2.47 -6.89
CA THR A 221 -9.10 -3.06 -7.49
C THR A 221 -8.46 -4.07 -6.55
N GLU A 222 -8.10 -5.23 -7.10
CA GLU A 222 -7.29 -6.21 -6.39
C GLU A 222 -5.86 -5.69 -6.23
N LEU A 223 -5.26 -5.88 -5.06
CA LEU A 223 -3.89 -5.43 -4.80
C LEU A 223 -2.89 -6.43 -5.41
N LYS A 224 -2.70 -6.35 -6.72
CA LYS A 224 -1.78 -7.17 -7.51
C LYS A 224 -0.69 -6.32 -8.17
N PRO A 225 0.51 -6.87 -8.46
CA PRO A 225 1.59 -6.12 -9.09
C PRO A 225 1.21 -5.52 -10.45
N ASN A 226 0.33 -6.20 -11.20
CA ASN A 226 -0.19 -5.71 -12.48
C ASN A 226 -0.93 -4.38 -12.35
N VAL A 227 -1.61 -4.13 -11.22
CA VAL A 227 -2.29 -2.87 -10.95
C VAL A 227 -1.27 -1.75 -10.76
N THR A 228 -0.20 -2.00 -10.00
CA THR A 228 0.90 -1.04 -9.85
C THR A 228 1.55 -0.70 -11.18
N LEU A 229 1.80 -1.71 -12.03
CA LEU A 229 2.31 -1.49 -13.39
C LEU A 229 1.32 -0.67 -14.24
N GLY A 230 0.02 -0.95 -14.15
CA GLY A 230 -1.03 -0.17 -14.83
C GLY A 230 -1.11 1.28 -14.34
N MET A 231 -0.95 1.52 -13.04
CA MET A 231 -0.89 2.86 -12.46
C MET A 231 0.31 3.65 -12.99
N PHE A 232 1.52 3.06 -12.97
CA PHE A 232 2.69 3.75 -13.50
C PHE A 232 2.67 3.90 -15.03
N GLY A 233 2.15 2.90 -15.75
CA GLY A 233 1.96 2.96 -17.19
C GLY A 233 0.97 4.06 -17.60
N SER A 234 -0.12 4.23 -16.85
CA SER A 234 -1.07 5.32 -17.10
C SER A 234 -0.45 6.69 -16.81
N LEU A 235 0.26 6.85 -15.69
CA LEU A 235 1.02 8.09 -15.39
C LEU A 235 1.96 8.44 -16.54
N PHE A 236 2.76 7.49 -17.02
CA PHE A 236 3.68 7.71 -18.13
C PHE A 236 2.95 8.09 -19.42
N SER A 237 1.90 7.36 -19.77
CA SER A 237 1.12 7.59 -21.00
C SER A 237 0.45 8.97 -20.99
N TYR A 238 -0.20 9.36 -19.89
CA TYR A 238 -0.80 10.69 -19.79
C TYR A 238 0.25 11.79 -19.78
N SER A 239 1.43 11.55 -19.19
CA SER A 239 2.52 12.53 -19.21
C SER A 239 3.03 12.77 -20.64
N LEU A 240 3.17 11.72 -21.44
CA LEU A 240 3.49 11.83 -22.87
C LEU A 240 2.39 12.54 -23.66
N LEU A 241 1.12 12.27 -23.34
CA LEU A 241 0.00 12.95 -23.99
C LEU A 241 0.02 14.46 -23.71
N ILE A 242 0.27 14.86 -22.45
CA ILE A 242 0.38 16.28 -22.07
C ILE A 242 1.59 16.92 -22.78
N LEU A 243 2.72 16.23 -22.88
CA LEU A 243 3.89 16.70 -23.63
C LEU A 243 3.55 16.94 -25.10
N ASN A 244 2.83 16.01 -25.73
CA ASN A 244 2.45 16.11 -27.13
C ASN A 244 1.42 17.22 -27.39
N LEU A 245 0.52 17.49 -26.44
CA LEU A 245 -0.46 18.60 -26.54
C LEU A 245 0.16 19.98 -26.29
N LYS A 246 1.35 20.05 -25.69
CA LYS A 246 2.07 21.29 -25.42
C LYS A 246 2.87 21.77 -26.64
N ASN A 247 3.31 20.84 -27.48
CA ASN A 247 4.00 21.10 -28.75
C ASN A 247 3.01 21.34 -29.89
#